data_AF-A0A1F4FS95-F1
#
_entry.id   AF-A0A1F4FS95-F1
#
_cell.length_a   1.000
_cell.length_b   1.000
_cell.length_c   1.000
_cell.angle_alpha   90.00
_cell.angle_beta   90.00
_cell.angle_gamma   90.00
#
_symmetry.space_group_name_H-M   'P 1'
#
loop_
_entity.id
_entity.type
_entity.pdbx_description
1 polymer ?
#
loop_
_entity_poly.entity_id
_entity_poly.type
_entity_poly.pdbx_seq_one_letter_code
_entity_poly.pdbx_strand_id
1 'polypeptide(L)'
;MTDIRTGAVRKVVSEAVRASSTVADIWSLFEAMALPKDAGVVQRQECRRAFYGGAAAMLELFTQIGEPGFEEDAGVRRVEAISVVLAQFGEDIQAGRA
;
A
#
# COMPACT_ATOMS: atom_id res chain seq x y z
N MET A 1 7.47 19.36 17.82
CA MET A 1 6.73 20.20 16.86
C MET A 1 6.28 19.27 15.74
N THR A 2 5.12 18.66 15.91
CA THR A 2 4.60 17.60 15.02
C THR A 2 4.32 18.21 13.65
N ASP A 3 4.94 17.68 12.61
CA ASP A 3 4.85 18.22 11.26
C ASP A 3 3.41 18.12 10.73
N ILE A 4 2.73 19.27 10.74
CA ILE A 4 1.35 19.45 10.27
C ILE A 4 1.22 19.07 8.79
N ARG A 5 2.31 19.15 8.00
CA ARG A 5 2.30 18.77 6.57
C ARG A 5 2.17 17.27 6.39
N THR A 6 2.74 16.45 7.28
CA THR A 6 2.72 14.98 7.17
C THR A 6 1.32 14.41 7.41
N GLY A 7 0.59 14.95 8.39
CA GLY A 7 -0.80 14.56 8.65
C GLY A 7 -1.75 14.93 7.50
N ALA A 8 -1.52 16.08 6.89
CA ALA A 8 -2.29 16.52 5.72
C ALA A 8 -2.06 15.63 4.49
N VAL A 9 -0.80 15.26 4.21
CA VAL A 9 -0.45 14.37 3.09
C VAL A 9 -1.08 12.98 3.28
N ARG A 10 -0.98 12.39 4.49
CA ARG A 10 -1.60 11.08 4.78
C ARG A 10 -3.12 11.10 4.59
N LYS A 11 -3.78 12.19 5.01
CA LYS A 11 -5.23 12.39 4.83
C LYS A 11 -5.60 12.46 3.34
N VAL A 12 -4.88 13.28 2.56
CA VAL A 12 -5.12 13.44 1.11
C VAL A 12 -4.94 12.11 0.37
N VAL A 13 -3.88 11.35 0.70
CA VAL A 13 -3.66 10.03 0.10
C VAL A 13 -4.79 9.06 0.46
N SER A 14 -5.22 9.04 1.72
CA SER A 14 -6.35 8.18 2.13
C SER A 14 -7.67 8.55 1.43
N GLU A 15 -7.92 9.84 1.20
CA GLU A 15 -9.11 10.32 0.48
C GLU A 15 -9.03 9.96 -1.01
N ALA A 16 -7.88 10.13 -1.64
CA ALA A 16 -7.64 9.74 -3.03
C ALA A 16 -7.78 8.22 -3.24
N VAL A 17 -7.27 7.41 -2.30
CA VAL A 17 -7.45 5.96 -2.32
C VAL A 17 -8.92 5.57 -2.16
N ARG A 18 -9.67 6.23 -1.26
CA ARG A 18 -11.12 5.98 -1.11
C ARG A 18 -11.93 6.35 -2.36
N ALA A 19 -11.48 7.34 -3.12
CA ALA A 19 -12.11 7.76 -4.36
C ALA A 19 -11.71 6.88 -5.57
N SER A 20 -10.68 6.05 -5.43
CA SER A 20 -10.20 5.16 -6.48
C SER A 20 -11.12 3.95 -6.59
N SER A 21 -11.52 3.60 -7.82
CA SER A 21 -12.43 2.47 -8.06
C SER A 21 -11.67 1.18 -8.42
N THR A 22 -10.39 1.29 -8.80
CA THR A 22 -9.60 0.17 -9.29
C THR A 22 -8.16 0.19 -8.76
N VAL A 23 -7.49 -0.96 -8.80
CA VAL A 23 -6.06 -1.08 -8.54
C VAL A 23 -5.24 -0.25 -9.54
N ALA A 24 -5.75 0.00 -10.75
CA ALA A 24 -5.10 0.84 -11.75
C ALA A 24 -5.11 2.33 -11.39
N ASP A 25 -6.18 2.82 -10.76
CA ASP A 25 -6.24 4.18 -10.24
C ASP A 25 -5.23 4.37 -9.10
N ILE A 26 -5.13 3.38 -8.20
CA ILE A 26 -4.16 3.37 -7.10
C ILE A 26 -2.73 3.31 -7.65
N TRP A 27 -2.47 2.52 -8.70
CA TRP A 27 -1.17 2.54 -9.40
C TRP A 27 -0.84 3.94 -9.90
N SER A 28 -1.77 4.62 -10.56
CA SER A 28 -1.53 5.96 -11.13
C SER A 28 -1.16 6.97 -10.03
N LEU A 29 -1.82 6.88 -8.87
CA LEU A 29 -1.48 7.67 -7.68
C LEU A 29 -0.09 7.31 -7.13
N PHE A 30 0.19 6.01 -6.95
CA PHE A 30 1.50 5.53 -6.49
C PHE A 30 2.62 5.99 -7.41
N GLU A 31 2.43 5.86 -8.72
CA GLU A 31 3.38 6.24 -9.75
C GLU A 31 3.74 7.72 -9.70
N ALA A 32 2.76 8.58 -9.43
CA ALA A 32 2.97 10.02 -9.31
C ALA A 32 3.72 10.43 -8.01
N MET A 33 3.61 9.62 -6.95
CA MET A 33 4.16 9.95 -5.63
C MET A 33 5.50 9.27 -5.34
N ALA A 34 5.68 8.02 -5.78
CA ALA A 34 6.78 7.16 -5.37
C ALA A 34 7.89 7.05 -6.41
N LEU A 35 7.57 7.18 -7.71
CA LEU A 35 8.60 7.12 -8.74
C LEU A 35 9.21 8.51 -8.98
N PRO A 36 10.56 8.60 -9.08
CA PRO A 36 11.21 9.80 -9.58
C PRO A 36 10.66 10.22 -10.94
N LYS A 37 10.59 11.54 -11.19
CA LYS A 37 10.08 12.09 -12.46
C LYS A 37 10.91 11.65 -13.66
N ASP A 38 12.19 11.40 -13.44
CA ASP A 38 13.19 10.94 -14.39
C ASP A 38 13.37 9.41 -14.41
N ALA A 39 12.54 8.65 -13.68
CA ALA A 39 12.57 7.20 -13.70
C ALA A 39 12.38 6.68 -15.13
N GLY A 40 13.39 5.94 -15.62
CA GLY A 40 13.40 5.37 -16.96
C GLY A 40 12.33 4.30 -17.17
N VAL A 41 12.12 3.92 -18.43
CA VAL A 41 11.07 2.96 -18.83
C VAL A 41 11.19 1.62 -18.11
N VAL A 42 12.41 1.09 -17.98
CA VAL A 42 12.67 -0.20 -17.30
C VAL A 42 12.33 -0.12 -15.81
N GLN A 43 12.79 0.91 -15.11
CA GLN A 43 12.51 1.10 -13.69
C GLN A 43 11.01 1.21 -13.43
N ARG A 44 10.29 1.98 -14.27
CA ARG A 44 8.84 2.12 -14.20
C ARG A 44 8.12 0.79 -14.43
N GLN A 45 8.57 0.01 -15.41
CA GLN A 45 8.00 -1.31 -15.70
C GLN A 45 8.21 -2.30 -14.56
N GLU A 46 9.43 -2.40 -14.02
CA GLU A 46 9.73 -3.31 -12.92
C GLU A 46 9.00 -2.90 -11.63
N CYS A 47 8.92 -1.59 -11.35
CA CYS A 47 8.13 -1.08 -10.22
C CYS A 47 6.63 -1.39 -10.39
N ARG A 48 6.10 -1.27 -11.61
CA ARG A 48 4.72 -1.65 -11.92
C ARG A 48 4.48 -3.14 -11.71
N ARG A 49 5.40 -4.00 -12.15
CA ARG A 49 5.33 -5.45 -11.91
C ARG A 49 5.30 -5.78 -10.42
N ALA A 50 6.19 -5.17 -9.64
CA ALA A 50 6.24 -5.35 -8.19
C ALA A 50 4.93 -4.89 -7.51
N PHE A 51 4.41 -3.72 -7.89
CA PHE A 51 3.16 -3.18 -7.36
C PHE A 51 1.97 -4.11 -7.62
N TYR A 52 1.76 -4.54 -8.87
CA TYR A 52 0.64 -5.42 -9.20
C TYR A 52 0.81 -6.84 -8.65
N GLY A 53 2.05 -7.35 -8.55
CA GLY A 53 2.34 -8.62 -7.89
C GLY A 53 1.97 -8.57 -6.40
N GLY A 54 2.35 -7.48 -5.71
CA GLY A 54 1.96 -7.24 -4.32
C GLY A 54 0.44 -7.09 -4.16
N ALA A 55 -0.23 -6.33 -5.04
CA ALA A 55 -1.67 -6.17 -5.00
C ALA A 55 -2.43 -7.51 -5.17
N ALA A 56 -1.96 -8.38 -6.07
CA ALA A 56 -2.53 -9.72 -6.26
C ALA A 56 -2.35 -10.59 -5.00
N ALA A 57 -1.15 -10.61 -4.41
CA ALA A 57 -0.89 -11.34 -3.17
C ALA A 57 -1.74 -10.84 -2.01
N MET A 58 -1.91 -9.52 -1.87
CA MET A 58 -2.77 -8.93 -0.85
C MET A 58 -4.24 -9.30 -1.05
N LEU A 59 -4.73 -9.28 -2.29
CA LEU A 59 -6.09 -9.71 -2.61
C LEU A 59 -6.29 -11.17 -2.19
N GLU A 60 -5.36 -12.06 -2.52
CA GLU A 60 -5.43 -13.48 -2.17
C GLU A 60 -5.48 -13.69 -0.64
N LEU A 61 -4.63 -12.97 0.11
CA LEU A 61 -4.65 -13.01 1.57
C LEU A 61 -5.99 -12.58 2.17
N PHE A 62 -6.64 -11.55 1.60
CA PHE A 62 -7.94 -11.09 2.08
C PHE A 62 -9.09 -12.01 1.64
N THR A 63 -9.04 -12.60 0.46
CA THR A 63 -10.08 -13.54 0.01
C THR A 63 -10.10 -14.81 0.87
N GLN A 64 -8.93 -15.27 1.34
CA GLN A 64 -8.82 -16.43 2.25
C GLN A 64 -9.56 -16.20 3.58
N ILE A 65 -9.65 -14.97 4.06
CA ILE A 65 -10.36 -14.65 5.31
C ILE A 65 -11.86 -14.93 5.18
N GLY A 66 -12.42 -14.80 3.97
CA GLY A 66 -13.83 -15.06 3.70
C GLY A 66 -14.16 -16.53 3.38
N GLU A 67 -13.17 -17.43 3.41
CA GLU A 67 -13.39 -18.84 3.07
C GLU A 67 -14.24 -19.55 4.15
N PRO A 68 -15.13 -20.48 3.76
CA PRO A 68 -15.88 -21.28 4.71
C PRO A 68 -14.95 -22.05 5.65
N GLY A 69 -15.19 -21.93 6.96
CA GLY A 69 -14.37 -22.60 7.99
C GLY A 69 -13.11 -21.84 8.38
N PHE A 70 -12.89 -20.63 7.85
CA PHE A 70 -11.86 -19.73 8.36
C PHE A 70 -12.36 -19.02 9.62
N GLU A 71 -11.60 -19.12 10.71
CA GLU A 71 -11.96 -18.48 11.99
C GLU A 71 -11.84 -16.96 11.92
N GLU A 72 -12.88 -16.23 12.34
CA GLU A 72 -12.94 -14.76 12.27
C GLU A 72 -11.78 -14.11 13.03
N ASP A 73 -11.49 -14.59 14.24
CA ASP A 73 -10.37 -14.11 15.06
C ASP A 73 -9.01 -14.32 14.37
N ALA A 74 -8.87 -15.38 13.57
CA ALA A 74 -7.66 -15.59 12.78
C ALA A 74 -7.57 -14.56 11.63
N GLY A 75 -8.71 -14.14 11.09
CA GLY A 75 -8.81 -13.09 10.08
C GLY A 75 -8.35 -11.75 10.62
N VAL A 76 -8.87 -11.37 11.79
CA VAL A 76 -8.45 -10.15 12.51
C VAL A 76 -6.94 -10.15 12.73
N ARG A 77 -6.38 -11.22 13.34
CA ARG A 77 -4.93 -11.30 13.58
C ARG A 77 -4.10 -11.18 12.31
N ARG A 78 -4.59 -11.73 11.19
CA ARG A 78 -3.90 -11.62 9.90
C ARG A 78 -3.89 -10.19 9.38
N VAL A 79 -5.03 -9.49 9.42
CA VAL A 79 -5.13 -8.09 9.02
C VAL A 79 -4.26 -7.20 9.93
N GLU A 80 -4.24 -7.47 11.23
CA GLU A 80 -3.38 -6.76 12.18
C GLU A 80 -1.90 -6.97 11.88
N ALA A 81 -1.47 -8.22 11.63
CA ALA A 81 -0.07 -8.52 11.29
C ALA A 81 0.37 -7.80 10.00
N ILE A 82 -0.47 -7.80 8.97
CA ILE A 82 -0.25 -7.02 7.74
C ILE A 82 -0.12 -5.52 8.09
N SER A 83 -1.04 -4.99 8.90
CA SER A 83 -1.02 -3.57 9.26
C SER A 83 0.25 -3.18 10.02
N VAL A 84 0.76 -4.05 10.89
CA VAL A 84 2.02 -3.82 11.63
C VAL A 84 3.20 -3.73 10.66
N VAL A 85 3.32 -4.68 9.73
CA VAL A 85 4.42 -4.70 8.75
C VAL A 85 4.40 -3.45 7.88
N LEU A 86 3.22 -3.05 7.39
CA LEU A 86 3.08 -1.85 6.55
C LEU A 86 3.34 -0.55 7.32
N ALA A 87 2.92 -0.49 8.59
CA ALA A 87 3.23 0.65 9.46
C ALA A 87 4.74 0.78 9.68
N GLN A 88 5.42 -0.33 9.99
CA GLN A 88 6.86 -0.33 10.20
C GLN A 88 7.63 0.10 8.95
N PHE A 89 7.23 -0.40 7.77
CA PHE A 89 7.84 0.01 6.51
C PHE A 89 7.65 1.51 6.25
N GLY A 90 6.48 2.07 6.59
CA GLY A 90 6.24 3.50 6.52
C GLY A 90 7.17 4.32 7.43
N GLU A 91 7.46 3.83 8.63
CA GLU A 91 8.45 4.44 9.53
C GLU A 91 9.88 4.34 8.97
N ASP A 92 10.23 3.21 8.35
CA ASP A 92 11.55 3.01 7.74
C ASP A 92 11.79 3.95 6.55
N ILE A 93 10.77 4.21 5.73
CA ILE A 93 10.83 5.24 4.67
C ILE A 93 11.11 6.61 5.28
N GLN A 94 10.38 7.00 6.33
CA GLN A 94 10.56 8.30 6.98
C GLN A 94 11.95 8.46 7.60
N ALA A 95 12.52 7.35 8.08
CA ALA A 95 13.86 7.32 8.63
C ALA A 95 14.97 7.15 7.57
N GLY A 96 14.62 6.98 6.29
CA GLY A 96 15.59 6.76 5.20
C GLY A 96 16.32 5.41 5.28
N ARG A 97 15.69 4.39 5.86
CA ARG A 97 16.26 3.03 6.04
C ARG A 97 15.61 1.97 5.14
N ALA A 98 14.58 2.34 4.39
CA ALA A 98 13.89 1.49 3.43
C ALA A 98 14.55 1.49 2.05
#